data_AF-A0A0F8W6M4-F1
#
_entry.id   AF-A0A0F8W6M4-F1
#
_cell.length_a   1.000
_cell.length_b   1.000
_cell.length_c   1.000
_cell.angle_alpha   90.00
_cell.angle_beta   90.00
_cell.angle_gamma   90.00
#
_symmetry.space_group_name_H-M   'P 1'
#
loop_
_entity.id
_entity.type
_entity.pdbx_description
1 polymer ?
#
loop_
_entity_poly.entity_id
_entity_poly.type
_entity_poly.pdbx_seq_one_letter_code
_entity_poly.pdbx_strand_id
1 'polypeptide(L)'
;LNRADRFNTKFREKVNESDKSFYAEDNCSSCGICEEICPVNNIILEDGVPQWQHKCQQCLACINFCPEKSIQFGTQTLKTQRYHNPEITLQDIKTQKA
;
A
#
# COMPACT_ATOMS: atom_id res chain seq x y z
N LEU A 1 -23.83 17.57 10.32
CA LEU A 1 -23.16 16.78 9.26
C LEU A 1 -24.18 15.89 8.58
N ASN A 2 -24.29 15.97 7.25
CA ASN A 2 -25.14 15.06 6.47
C ASN A 2 -24.54 13.63 6.47
N ARG A 3 -25.23 12.64 5.88
CA ARG A 3 -24.76 11.24 5.87
C ARG A 3 -23.39 11.08 5.19
N ALA A 4 -23.16 11.78 4.07
CA ALA A 4 -21.91 11.72 3.32
C ALA A 4 -20.76 12.38 4.11
N ASP A 5 -21.02 13.52 4.74
CA ASP A 5 -20.03 14.20 5.59
C ASP A 5 -19.56 13.29 6.73
N ARG A 6 -20.51 12.60 7.41
CA ARG A 6 -20.18 11.68 8.50
C ARG A 6 -19.32 10.51 8.05
N PHE A 7 -19.55 9.99 6.84
CA PHE A 7 -18.73 8.93 6.26
C PHE A 7 -17.33 9.44 5.93
N ASN A 8 -17.23 10.58 5.24
CA ASN A 8 -15.95 11.17 4.84
C ASN A 8 -15.10 11.56 6.05
N THR A 9 -15.69 12.12 7.11
CA THR A 9 -14.99 12.44 8.36
C THR A 9 -14.39 11.17 8.98
N LYS A 10 -15.21 10.12 9.15
CA LYS A 10 -14.74 8.85 9.73
C LYS A 10 -13.64 8.19 8.90
N PHE A 11 -13.72 8.27 7.57
CA PHE A 11 -12.68 7.77 6.69
C PHE A 11 -11.36 8.51 6.93
N ARG A 12 -11.37 9.84 6.89
CA ARG A 12 -10.18 10.68 7.06
C ARG A 12 -9.52 10.49 8.42
N GLU A 13 -10.30 10.24 9.46
CA GLU A 13 -9.81 9.96 10.81
C GLU A 13 -9.10 8.61 10.94
N LYS A 14 -9.40 7.63 10.07
CA LYS A 14 -8.95 6.24 10.22
C LYS A 14 -8.14 5.68 9.05
N VAL A 15 -8.00 6.42 7.96
CA VAL A 15 -7.33 5.93 6.74
C VAL A 15 -5.90 5.47 7.02
N ASN A 16 -5.21 6.12 7.96
CA ASN A 16 -3.85 5.79 8.39
C ASN A 16 -3.71 4.38 8.95
N GLU A 17 -4.73 3.87 9.62
CA GLU A 17 -4.76 2.51 10.20
C GLU A 17 -5.32 1.44 9.26
N SER A 18 -5.71 1.80 8.04
CA SER A 18 -6.28 0.84 7.09
C SER A 18 -5.29 -0.23 6.63
N ASP A 19 -4.00 -0.03 6.90
CA ASP A 19 -2.92 -0.98 6.68
C ASP A 19 -2.89 -2.13 7.69
N LYS A 20 -3.70 -2.11 8.76
CA LYS A 20 -3.78 -3.20 9.75
C LYS A 20 -4.10 -4.59 9.16
N SER A 21 -4.68 -4.64 7.96
CA SER A 21 -4.96 -5.90 7.26
C SER A 21 -4.01 -6.16 6.09
N PHE A 22 -2.95 -5.37 5.96
CA PHE A 22 -1.90 -5.61 4.99
C PHE A 22 -0.91 -6.63 5.54
N TYR A 23 -0.43 -7.51 4.67
CA TYR A 23 0.62 -8.47 4.97
C TYR A 23 1.36 -8.84 3.68
N ALA A 24 2.59 -9.35 3.83
CA ALA A 24 3.34 -9.95 2.74
C ALA A 24 3.29 -11.48 2.87
N GLU A 25 3.12 -12.18 1.76
CA GLU A 25 3.23 -13.64 1.67
C GLU A 25 4.70 -14.09 1.62
N ASP A 26 4.93 -15.39 1.86
CA ASP A 26 6.28 -16.01 1.94
C ASP A 26 7.09 -15.91 0.64
N ASN A 27 6.44 -15.59 -0.49
CA ASN A 27 7.11 -15.37 -1.76
C ASN A 27 7.71 -13.95 -1.90
N CYS A 28 7.70 -13.14 -0.83
CA CYS A 28 8.33 -11.83 -0.83
C CYS A 28 9.84 -11.93 -1.01
N SER A 29 10.36 -11.32 -2.08
CA SER A 29 11.80 -11.30 -2.40
C SER A 29 12.59 -10.23 -1.64
N SER A 30 11.99 -9.54 -0.66
CA SER A 30 12.62 -8.44 0.10
C SER A 30 13.14 -7.27 -0.78
N CYS A 31 12.57 -7.08 -1.98
CA CYS A 31 13.11 -6.14 -2.99
C CYS A 31 13.07 -4.64 -2.64
N GLY A 32 12.46 -4.22 -1.53
CA GLY A 32 12.42 -2.81 -1.10
C GLY A 32 11.45 -1.89 -1.85
N ILE A 33 10.95 -2.29 -3.03
CA ILE A 33 10.09 -1.43 -3.87
C ILE A 33 8.92 -0.79 -3.10
N CYS A 34 8.25 -1.56 -2.24
CA CYS A 34 7.10 -1.06 -1.47
C CYS A 34 7.44 0.07 -0.49
N GLU A 35 8.63 0.03 0.14
CA GLU A 35 9.16 1.09 1.00
C GLU A 35 9.57 2.31 0.16
N GLU A 36 10.24 2.08 -0.97
CA GLU A 36 10.72 3.13 -1.86
C GLU A 36 9.56 3.96 -2.45
N ILE A 37 8.49 3.32 -2.90
CA ILE A 37 7.38 4.00 -3.58
C ILE A 37 6.31 4.56 -2.65
N CYS A 38 6.36 4.25 -1.34
CA CYS A 38 5.36 4.74 -0.41
C CYS A 38 5.55 6.25 -0.16
N PRO A 39 4.65 7.14 -0.62
CA PRO A 39 4.88 8.58 -0.55
C PRO A 39 4.81 9.15 0.87
N VAL A 40 4.27 8.37 1.82
CA VAL A 40 4.06 8.76 3.22
C VAL A 40 4.96 8.00 4.19
N ASN A 41 6.01 7.33 3.70
CA ASN A 41 6.96 6.56 4.53
C ASN A 41 6.24 5.59 5.49
N ASN A 42 5.21 4.90 5.00
CA ASN A 42 4.41 3.99 5.81
C ASN A 42 4.97 2.58 5.89
N ILE A 43 5.95 2.22 5.06
CA ILE A 43 6.49 0.86 5.02
C ILE A 43 7.98 0.97 5.30
N ILE A 44 8.48 0.12 6.18
CA ILE A 44 9.90 -0.16 6.38
C ILE A 44 10.17 -1.64 6.17
N LEU A 45 11.38 -2.02 5.78
CA LEU A 45 11.80 -3.42 5.81
C LEU A 45 12.48 -3.74 7.15
N GLU A 46 11.88 -4.61 7.95
CA GLU A 46 12.50 -5.21 9.14
C GLU A 46 12.82 -6.67 8.84
N ASP A 47 14.08 -7.06 8.96
CA ASP A 47 14.56 -8.42 8.63
C ASP A 47 14.15 -8.90 7.23
N GLY A 48 14.06 -7.97 6.27
CA GLY A 48 13.62 -8.24 4.89
C GLY A 48 12.10 -8.32 4.69
N VAL A 49 11.30 -8.20 5.76
CA VAL A 49 9.84 -8.27 5.71
C VAL A 49 9.24 -6.86 5.79
N PRO A 50 8.30 -6.49 4.90
CA PRO A 50 7.61 -5.19 4.97
C PRO A 50 6.78 -5.05 6.26
N GLN A 51 6.98 -3.95 6.99
CA GLN A 51 6.23 -3.57 8.18
C GLN A 51 5.52 -2.24 7.97
N TRP A 52 4.20 -2.22 8.16
CA TRP A 52 3.36 -1.04 7.99
C TRP A 52 3.27 -0.21 9.28
N GLN A 53 3.47 1.10 9.16
CA GLN A 53 3.71 2.05 10.26
C GLN A 53 2.48 2.91 10.62
N HIS A 54 1.28 2.51 10.20
CA HIS A 54 0.00 3.18 10.50
C HIS A 54 -0.09 4.65 10.06
N LYS A 55 0.49 4.94 8.90
CA LYS A 55 0.47 6.22 8.15
C LYS A 55 -0.20 6.08 6.78
N CYS A 56 -0.87 4.95 6.51
CA CYS A 56 -1.42 4.61 5.19
C CYS A 56 -2.39 5.67 4.64
N GLN A 57 -2.36 5.90 3.33
CA GLN A 57 -3.34 6.77 2.65
C GLN A 57 -4.19 6.00 1.62
N GLN A 58 -4.16 4.67 1.66
CA GLN A 58 -4.85 3.76 0.73
C GLN A 58 -4.63 4.06 -0.77
N CYS A 59 -3.44 4.49 -1.17
CA CYS A 59 -3.12 4.64 -2.61
C CYS A 59 -2.97 3.29 -3.33
N LEU A 60 -2.73 2.20 -2.58
CA LEU A 60 -2.53 0.83 -3.06
C LEU A 60 -1.35 0.64 -4.04
N ALA A 61 -0.41 1.59 -4.11
CA ALA A 61 0.77 1.50 -4.96
C ALA A 61 1.63 0.27 -4.61
N CYS A 62 1.87 0.01 -3.32
CA CYS A 62 2.66 -1.14 -2.85
C CYS A 62 2.11 -2.50 -3.34
N ILE A 63 0.79 -2.68 -3.34
CA ILE A 63 0.14 -3.91 -3.82
C ILE A 63 0.31 -4.06 -5.33
N ASN A 64 0.09 -2.99 -6.09
CA ASN A 64 0.05 -3.04 -7.55
C ASN A 64 1.44 -3.08 -8.20
N PHE A 65 2.45 -2.49 -7.56
CA PHE A 65 3.83 -2.47 -8.06
C PHE A 65 4.73 -3.55 -7.45
N CYS A 66 4.21 -4.40 -6.54
CA CYS A 66 4.97 -5.54 -6.03
C CYS A 66 5.19 -6.57 -7.16
N PRO A 67 6.44 -6.85 -7.59
CA PRO A 67 6.71 -7.77 -8.69
C PRO A 67 6.26 -9.19 -8.38
N GLU A 68 6.43 -9.62 -7.13
CA GLU A 68 6.02 -10.96 -6.65
C GLU A 68 4.53 -11.07 -6.32
N LYS A 69 3.79 -9.96 -6.43
CA LYS A 69 2.38 -9.84 -5.97
C LYS A 69 2.17 -10.26 -4.50
N SER A 70 3.24 -10.31 -3.70
CA SER A 70 3.27 -10.84 -2.33
C SER A 70 2.47 -10.02 -1.31
N ILE A 71 2.27 -8.72 -1.57
CA ILE A 71 1.52 -7.85 -0.65
C ILE A 71 0.02 -8.02 -0.86
N GLN A 72 -0.70 -8.33 0.22
CA GLN A 72 -2.13 -8.54 0.26
C GLN A 72 -2.83 -7.54 1.19
N PHE A 73 -4.11 -7.29 0.95
CA PHE A 73 -5.02 -6.54 1.82
C PHE A 73 -6.23 -7.42 2.14
N GLY A 74 -6.21 -8.03 3.32
CA GLY A 74 -7.16 -9.05 3.71
C GLY A 74 -7.12 -10.26 2.76
N THR A 75 -8.28 -10.89 2.52
CA THR A 75 -8.38 -12.09 1.68
C THR A 75 -8.83 -11.82 0.25
N GLN A 76 -9.30 -10.59 -0.03
CA GLN A 76 -9.86 -10.25 -1.34
C GLN A 76 -8.77 -10.18 -2.40
N THR A 77 -7.62 -9.59 -2.07
CA THR A 77 -6.53 -9.33 -3.02
C THR A 77 -5.83 -10.57 -3.53
N LEU A 78 -5.98 -11.71 -2.83
CA LEU A 78 -5.49 -13.03 -3.24
C LEU A 78 -6.12 -13.51 -4.55
N LYS A 79 -7.35 -13.05 -4.85
CA LYS A 79 -8.13 -13.50 -6.01
C LYS A 79 -8.19 -12.46 -7.13
N THR A 80 -7.52 -11.32 -6.96
CA THR A 80 -7.58 -10.19 -7.89
C THR A 80 -6.27 -9.98 -8.61
N GLN A 81 -6.33 -9.60 -9.88
CA GLN A 81 -5.13 -9.19 -10.62
C GLN A 81 -4.61 -7.83 -10.14
N ARG A 82 -3.31 -7.60 -10.32
CA ARG A 82 -2.67 -6.30 -10.10
C ARG A 82 -2.81 -5.45 -11.36
N TYR A 83 -3.03 -4.16 -11.18
CA TYR A 83 -3.05 -3.21 -12.28
C TYR A 83 -2.32 -1.94 -11.89
N HIS A 84 -1.41 -1.51 -12.75
CA HIS A 84 -1.01 -0.12 -12.85
C HIS A 84 -1.11 0.30 -14.32
N ASN A 85 -1.20 1.60 -14.57
CA ASN A 85 -1.19 2.12 -15.92
C ASN A 85 0.14 1.74 -16.60
N PRO A 86 0.13 1.12 -17.81
CA PRO A 86 1.34 0.75 -18.54
C PRO A 86 2.27 1.93 -18.87
N GLU A 87 1.72 3.14 -19.01
CA GLU A 87 2.49 4.35 -19.32
C GLU A 87 3.13 4.99 -18.08
N ILE A 88 2.84 4.47 -16.89
CA ILE A 88 3.38 4.96 -15.62
C ILE A 88 4.42 3.97 -15.12
N THR A 89 5.67 4.43 -15.06
CA THR A 89 6.80 3.62 -14.62
C THR A 89 6.94 3.61 -13.10
N LEU A 90 7.76 2.69 -12.59
CA LEU A 90 8.13 2.70 -11.18
C LEU A 90 8.79 4.03 -10.76
N GLN A 91 9.57 4.63 -11.64
CA GLN A 91 10.26 5.89 -11.38
C GLN A 91 9.25 7.04 -11.21
N ASP A 92 8.17 7.05 -12.00
CA ASP A 92 7.10 8.05 -11.90
C ASP A 92 6.32 7.96 -10.58
N ILE A 93 6.24 6.76 -9.99
CA ILE A 93 5.65 6.61 -8.66
C ILE A 93 6.63 7.08 -7.58
N LYS A 94 7.92 6.73 -7.71
CA LYS A 94 8.96 7.13 -6.74
C LYS A 94 9.03 8.64 -6.56
N THR A 95 8.83 9.42 -7.61
CA THR A 95 8.87 10.89 -7.55
C THR A 95 7.69 11.53 -6.81
N GLN A 96 6.64 10.77 -6.47
CA GLN A 96 5.52 11.25 -5.64
C GLN A 96 5.86 11.31 -4.15
N LYS A 97 6.98 10.70 -3.76
CA LYS A 97 7.51 10.75 -2.40
C LYS A 97 8.21 12.09 -2.19
N ALA A 98 7.68 12.87 -1.25
CA ALA A 98 8.22 14.18 -0.87
C ALA A 98 9.51 14.05 -0.06
#